data_AF-A0A3D5H5G4-F1
#
_entry.id   AF-A0A3D5H5G4-F1
#
_cell.length_a   1.000
_cell.length_b   1.000
_cell.length_c   1.000
_cell.angle_alpha   90.00
_cell.angle_beta   90.00
_cell.angle_gamma   90.00
#
_symmetry.space_group_name_H-M   'P 1'
#
loop_
_entity.id
_entity.type
_entity.pdbx_description
1 polymer ?
#
loop_
_entity_poly.entity_id
_entity_poly.type
_entity_poly.pdbx_seq_one_letter_code
_entity_poly.pdbx_strand_id
1 'polypeptide(L)'
;MPSRYEPCGLSQMYSLRYGTVPIVRKTGGLADTVHDWDEQKAMGLDNGNGFSFVDATGNALSTSVYRALEVFKNKPLWHRIQMNGMKRDFSWRASAKKYLELYEKAVARKRN
;
A
#
# COMPACT_ATOMS: atom_id res chain seq x y z
N MET A 1 6.95 -4.58 -7.24
CA MET A 1 6.58 -3.48 -8.15
C MET A 1 7.61 -2.36 -8.05
N PRO A 2 8.77 -2.50 -8.71
CA PRO A 2 9.87 -1.54 -8.62
C PRO A 2 9.68 -0.35 -9.59
N SER A 3 8.48 0.24 -9.63
CA SER A 3 8.15 1.32 -10.58
C SER A 3 9.02 2.56 -10.32
N ARG A 4 9.56 3.17 -11.40
CA ARG A 4 10.22 4.50 -11.30
C ARG A 4 9.22 5.62 -11.09
N TYR A 5 8.03 5.45 -11.65
CA TYR A 5 6.86 6.32 -11.50
C TYR A 5 5.60 5.47 -11.51
N GLU A 6 4.63 5.77 -10.66
CA GLU A 6 3.35 5.06 -10.57
C GLU A 6 2.25 6.00 -10.04
N PRO A 7 1.39 6.58 -10.89
CA PRO A 7 0.42 7.57 -10.43
C PRO A 7 -0.65 6.97 -9.51
N CYS A 8 -0.98 5.69 -9.67
CA CYS A 8 -1.92 4.98 -8.82
C CYS A 8 -1.45 3.54 -8.52
N GLY A 9 -1.25 2.75 -9.57
CA GLY A 9 -1.03 1.30 -9.48
C GLY A 9 -2.31 0.56 -9.08
N LEU A 10 -2.67 -0.49 -9.82
CA LEU A 10 -3.77 -1.39 -9.44
C LEU A 10 -3.25 -2.73 -8.91
N SER A 11 -2.07 -3.16 -9.37
CA SER A 11 -1.55 -4.50 -9.07
C SER A 11 -1.25 -4.71 -7.58
N GLN A 12 -0.86 -3.66 -6.85
CA GLN A 12 -0.68 -3.74 -5.40
C GLN A 12 -2.02 -3.88 -4.68
N MET A 13 -3.09 -3.23 -5.17
CA MET A 13 -4.43 -3.41 -4.61
C MET A 13 -4.93 -4.84 -4.83
N TYR A 14 -4.67 -5.42 -6.01
CA TYR A 14 -4.93 -6.84 -6.25
C TYR A 14 -4.10 -7.73 -5.33
N SER A 15 -2.81 -7.45 -5.19
CA SER A 15 -1.91 -8.23 -4.34
C SER A 15 -2.43 -8.26 -2.90
N LEU A 16 -2.77 -7.09 -2.35
CA LEU A 16 -3.35 -6.94 -1.01
C LEU A 16 -4.69 -7.67 -0.88
N ARG A 17 -5.57 -7.54 -1.88
CA ARG A 17 -6.88 -8.22 -1.87
C ARG A 17 -6.77 -9.75 -1.85
N TYR A 18 -5.77 -10.29 -2.54
CA TYR A 18 -5.52 -11.74 -2.64
C TYR A 18 -4.52 -12.26 -1.60
N GLY A 19 -4.09 -11.43 -0.64
CA GLY A 19 -3.15 -11.84 0.41
C GLY A 19 -1.73 -12.11 -0.10
N THR A 20 -1.37 -11.62 -1.28
CA THR A 20 0.02 -11.63 -1.76
C THR A 20 0.70 -10.36 -1.26
N VAL A 21 1.67 -10.51 -0.36
CA VAL A 21 2.35 -9.37 0.27
C VAL A 21 3.21 -8.63 -0.78
N PRO A 22 2.89 -7.36 -1.10
CA PRO A 22 3.62 -6.63 -2.13
C PRO A 22 4.94 -6.08 -1.62
N ILE A 23 5.94 -6.06 -2.49
CA ILE A 23 7.20 -5.31 -2.31
C ILE A 23 7.19 -4.18 -3.35
N VAL A 24 7.22 -2.92 -2.92
CA VAL A 24 7.02 -1.77 -3.80
C VAL A 24 8.08 -0.70 -3.63
N ARG A 25 8.32 0.09 -4.67
CA ARG A 25 9.01 1.37 -4.48
C ARG A 25 8.03 2.42 -3.96
N LYS A 26 8.44 3.24 -2.99
CA LYS A 26 7.67 4.37 -2.45
C LYS A 26 7.55 5.48 -3.48
N THR A 27 6.57 5.37 -4.37
CA THR A 27 6.29 6.39 -5.39
C THR A 27 4.80 6.40 -5.74
N GLY A 28 4.26 7.61 -5.91
CA GLY A 28 2.84 7.87 -6.19
C GLY A 28 1.90 6.95 -5.40
N GLY A 29 0.93 6.34 -6.09
CA GLY A 29 -0.11 5.56 -5.42
C GLY A 29 0.39 4.31 -4.69
N LEU A 30 1.60 3.81 -4.97
CA LEU A 30 2.19 2.71 -4.20
C LEU A 30 2.52 3.13 -2.76
N ALA A 31 3.00 4.37 -2.59
CA ALA A 31 3.29 4.93 -1.28
C ALA A 31 2.01 5.13 -0.45
N ASP A 32 0.89 5.45 -1.11
CA ASP A 32 -0.41 5.64 -0.44
C ASP A 32 -1.09 4.29 -0.07
N THR A 33 -0.71 3.21 -0.76
CA THR A 33 -1.44 1.93 -0.70
C THR A 33 -0.66 0.79 -0.08
N VAL A 34 0.65 0.93 0.15
CA VAL A 34 1.46 -0.07 0.84
C VAL A 34 2.13 0.56 2.04
N HIS A 35 1.81 0.04 3.22
CA HIS A 35 2.40 0.49 4.49
C HIS A 35 3.48 -0.51 4.87
N ASP A 36 4.72 -0.02 4.90
CA ASP A 36 5.90 -0.82 5.19
C ASP A 36 5.83 -1.46 6.58
N TRP A 37 6.03 -2.78 6.65
CA TRP A 37 5.94 -3.53 7.90
C TRP A 37 6.89 -3.02 8.98
N ASP A 38 8.15 -2.78 8.64
CA ASP A 38 9.16 -2.42 9.65
C ASP A 38 8.94 -0.99 10.14
N GLU A 39 8.55 -0.07 9.25
CA GLU A 39 8.25 1.32 9.63
C GLU A 39 7.00 1.41 10.51
N GLN A 40 5.92 0.70 10.17
CA GLN A 40 4.72 0.69 11.02
C GLN A 40 5.06 0.13 12.41
N LYS A 41 5.82 -0.96 12.46
CA LYS A 41 6.26 -1.55 13.72
C LYS A 41 7.14 -0.60 14.54
N ALA A 42 8.05 0.14 13.90
CA ALA A 42 8.87 1.16 14.58
C ALA A 42 8.03 2.29 15.18
N MET A 43 6.87 2.59 14.60
CA MET A 43 5.88 3.53 15.14
C MET A 43 4.95 2.91 16.19
N GLY A 44 5.15 1.64 16.58
CA GLY A 44 4.28 0.92 17.51
C GLY A 44 2.94 0.47 16.90
N LEU A 45 2.82 0.48 15.57
CA LEU A 45 1.63 0.08 14.84
C LEU A 45 1.78 -1.34 14.29
N ASP A 46 0.68 -2.09 14.24
CA ASP A 46 0.62 -3.48 13.74
C ASP A 46 -0.23 -3.61 12.47
N ASN A 47 -0.22 -2.57 11.62
CA ASN A 47 -1.05 -2.45 10.41
C ASN A 47 -0.24 -2.49 9.10
N GLY A 48 1.05 -2.83 9.18
CA GLY A 48 1.91 -3.02 8.01
C GLY A 48 1.37 -4.13 7.12
N ASN A 49 1.40 -3.90 5.81
CA ASN A 49 0.76 -4.76 4.81
C ASN A 49 1.64 -5.09 3.60
N GLY A 50 2.91 -4.67 3.63
CA GLY A 50 3.89 -4.95 2.60
C GLY A 50 5.27 -4.47 2.98
N PHE A 51 6.16 -4.50 2.00
CA PHE A 51 7.52 -3.98 2.13
C PHE A 51 7.75 -2.91 1.10
N SER A 52 8.59 -1.94 1.44
CA SER A 52 8.89 -0.85 0.55
C SER A 52 10.35 -0.41 0.59
N PHE A 53 10.75 0.30 -0.47
CA PHE A 53 12.06 0.90 -0.63
C PHE A 53 11.96 2.23 -1.38
N VAL A 54 12.97 3.09 -1.26
CA VAL A 54 12.92 4.47 -1.79
C VAL A 54 13.68 4.62 -3.10
N ASP A 55 14.93 4.16 -3.15
CA ASP A 55 15.79 4.38 -4.31
C ASP A 55 15.45 3.45 -5.47
N ALA A 56 15.44 3.98 -6.70
CA ALA A 56 15.21 3.19 -7.91
C ALA A 56 16.46 2.41 -8.34
N THR A 57 17.06 1.66 -7.41
CA THR A 57 18.29 0.90 -7.61
C THR A 57 18.08 -0.59 -7.34
N GLY A 58 18.87 -1.45 -8.00
CA GLY A 58 18.84 -2.88 -7.75
C GLY A 58 19.20 -3.25 -6.31
N ASN A 59 20.12 -2.51 -5.69
CA ASN A 59 20.51 -2.70 -4.30
C ASN A 59 19.34 -2.44 -3.34
N ALA A 60 18.62 -1.33 -3.51
CA ALA A 60 17.47 -1.00 -2.66
C ALA A 60 16.34 -2.05 -2.79
N LEU A 61 16.06 -2.50 -4.02
CA LEU A 61 15.10 -3.58 -4.25
C LEU A 61 15.55 -4.89 -3.56
N SER A 62 16.82 -5.28 -3.76
CA SER A 62 17.40 -6.50 -3.17
C SER A 62 17.31 -6.49 -1.65
N THR A 63 17.69 -5.38 -1.00
CA THR A 63 17.55 -5.21 0.45
C THR A 63 16.10 -5.35 0.93
N SER A 64 15.14 -4.79 0.20
CA SER A 64 13.70 -4.94 0.52
C SER A 64 13.22 -6.39 0.38
N VAL A 65 13.71 -7.12 -0.63
CA VAL A 65 13.44 -8.55 -0.80
C VAL A 65 14.02 -9.37 0.36
N TYR A 66 15.26 -9.11 0.77
CA TYR A 66 15.85 -9.79 1.92
C TYR A 66 15.06 -9.56 3.21
N ARG A 67 14.62 -8.31 3.48
CA ARG A 67 13.73 -8.00 4.62
C ARG A 67 12.46 -8.83 4.57
N ALA A 68 11.81 -8.91 3.41
CA ALA A 68 10.60 -9.70 3.23
C ALA A 68 10.86 -11.20 3.46
N LEU A 69 11.98 -11.73 2.99
CA LEU A 69 12.36 -13.14 3.16
C LEU A 69 12.62 -13.48 4.63
N GLU A 70 13.31 -12.62 5.39
CA GLU A 70 13.52 -12.83 6.83
C GLU A 70 12.19 -12.90 7.59
N VAL A 71 11.27 -12.00 7.28
CA VAL A 71 9.92 -11.99 7.85
C VAL A 71 9.11 -13.22 7.42
N PHE A 72 9.24 -13.66 6.17
CA PHE A 72 8.53 -14.84 5.63
C PHE A 72 8.89 -16.15 6.35
N LYS A 73 10.06 -16.24 6.98
CA LYS A 73 10.43 -17.39 7.82
C LYS A 73 9.50 -17.53 9.03
N ASN A 74 8.94 -16.44 9.54
CA ASN A 74 7.95 -16.43 10.61
C ASN A 74 6.53 -16.44 10.02
N LYS A 75 5.93 -17.64 9.87
CA LYS A 75 4.61 -17.80 9.24
C LYS A 75 3.46 -17.09 9.96
N PRO A 76 3.35 -17.12 11.31
CA PRO A 76 2.33 -16.34 12.01
C PRO A 76 2.42 -14.85 11.73
N LEU A 77 3.63 -14.30 11.71
CA LEU A 77 3.87 -12.89 11.42
C LEU A 77 3.58 -12.55 9.96
N TRP A 78 3.99 -13.40 9.02
CA TRP A 78 3.65 -13.24 7.60
C TRP A 78 2.14 -13.24 7.37
N HIS A 79 1.43 -14.19 8.00
CA HIS A 79 -0.02 -14.27 7.91
C HIS A 79 -0.70 -12.99 8.42
N ARG A 80 -0.16 -12.37 9.47
CA ARG A 80 -0.64 -11.08 9.96
C ARG A 80 -0.51 -9.99 8.90
N ILE A 81 0.64 -9.88 8.24
CA ILE A 81 0.86 -8.91 7.16
C ILE A 81 -0.13 -9.15 6.01
N GLN A 82 -0.37 -10.40 5.63
CA GLN A 82 -1.38 -10.77 4.63
C GLN A 82 -2.78 -10.29 5.05
N MET A 83 -3.19 -10.58 6.29
CA MET A 83 -4.49 -10.17 6.82
C MET A 83 -4.65 -8.66 6.90
N ASN A 84 -3.59 -7.93 7.24
CA ASN A 84 -3.59 -6.47 7.23
C ASN A 84 -3.87 -5.92 5.82
N GLY A 85 -3.25 -6.51 4.79
CA GLY A 85 -3.53 -6.15 3.40
C GLY A 85 -4.94 -6.49 2.96
N MET A 86 -5.41 -7.71 3.26
CA MET A 86 -6.74 -8.20 2.84
C MET A 86 -7.91 -7.44 3.46
N LYS A 87 -7.70 -6.84 4.64
CA LYS A 87 -8.69 -6.01 5.34
C LYS A 87 -8.79 -4.59 4.79
N ARG A 88 -7.87 -4.14 3.92
CA ARG A 88 -7.94 -2.79 3.33
C ARG A 88 -9.13 -2.68 2.38
N ASP A 89 -9.88 -1.60 2.52
CA ASP A 89 -10.93 -1.24 1.59
C ASP A 89 -10.37 -0.39 0.45
N PHE A 90 -10.35 -0.97 -0.75
CA PHE A 90 -10.04 -0.29 -2.02
C PHE A 90 -11.24 -0.30 -2.97
N SER A 91 -12.46 -0.39 -2.43
CA SER A 91 -13.66 -0.49 -3.23
C SER A 91 -13.94 0.79 -4.01
N TRP A 92 -14.51 0.63 -5.21
CA TRP A 92 -15.01 1.75 -6.00
C TRP A 92 -16.09 2.55 -5.27
N ARG A 93 -16.83 1.91 -4.35
CA ARG A 93 -17.83 2.59 -3.51
C ARG A 93 -17.20 3.65 -2.62
N ALA A 94 -16.06 3.34 -1.99
CA ALA A 94 -15.33 4.31 -1.17
C ALA A 94 -14.82 5.49 -2.01
N SER A 95 -14.27 5.23 -3.20
CA SER A 95 -13.84 6.27 -4.13
C SER A 95 -15.01 7.13 -4.62
N ALA A 96 -16.12 6.51 -5.04
CA ALA A 96 -17.29 7.21 -5.55
C ALA A 96 -17.90 8.16 -4.52
N LYS A 97 -17.90 7.80 -3.23
CA LYS A 97 -18.34 8.68 -2.15
C LYS A 97 -17.54 9.98 -2.09
N LYS A 98 -16.20 9.90 -2.21
CA LYS A 98 -15.33 11.09 -2.21
C LYS A 98 -15.58 11.98 -3.43
N TYR A 99 -15.83 11.39 -4.58
CA TYR A 99 -16.20 12.15 -5.79
C TYR A 99 -17.56 12.84 -5.65
N LEU A 100 -18.55 12.15 -5.07
CA LEU A 100 -19.86 12.74 -4.81
C LEU A 100 -19.75 13.97 -3.89
N GLU A 101 -19.03 13.85 -2.78
CA GLU A 101 -18.78 14.98 -1.86
C GLU A 101 -18.07 16.15 -2.55
N LEU A 102 -17.15 15.87 -3.48
CA LEU A 102 -16.48 16.89 -4.28
C LEU A 102 -17.46 17.60 -5.23
N TYR A 103 -18.32 16.83 -5.91
CA TYR A 103 -19.33 17.38 -6.83
C TYR A 103 -20.37 18.23 -6.09
N GLU A 104 -20.83 17.80 -4.92
CA GLU A 104 -21.74 18.59 -4.08
C GLU A 104 -21.12 19.94 -3.66
N LYS A 105 -19.84 19.95 -3.27
CA LYS A 105 -19.09 21.18 -2.96
C LYS A 105 -18.99 22.11 -4.16
N ALA A 106 -18.72 21.58 -5.35
CA ALA A 106 -18.62 22.37 -6.58
C ALA A 106 -19.96 23.02 -6.95
N VAL A 107 -21.06 22.28 -6.82
CA VAL A 107 -22.43 22.80 -7.07
C VAL A 107 -22.80 23.88 -6.04
N ALA A 108 -22.48 23.67 -4.76
CA ALA A 108 -22.76 24.65 -3.71
C ALA A 108 -22.02 25.97 -3.95
N ARG A 109 -20.75 25.93 -4.37
CA ARG A 109 -19.96 27.15 -4.69
C ARG A 109 -20.49 27.94 -5.88
N LYS A 110 -21.12 27.29 -6.86
CA LYS A 110 -21.72 27.97 -8.02
C LYS A 110 -23.00 28.72 -7.66
N ARG A 111 -23.67 28.35 -6.56
CA ARG A 111 -24.94 28.94 -6.12
C ARG A 111 -24.75 30.17 -5.20
N ASN A 112 -23.54 30.38 -4.71
CA ASN A 112 -23.12 31.58 -3.96
C ASN A 112 -22.37 32.54 -4.88
#